data_AF-A0A6P9DR06-F1
#
_entry.id   AF-A0A6P9DR06-F1
#
_cell.length_a   1.000
_cell.length_b   1.000
_cell.length_c   1.000
_cell.angle_alpha   90.00
_cell.angle_beta   90.00
_cell.angle_gamma   90.00
#
_symmetry.space_group_name_H-M   'P 1'
#
loop_
_entity.id
_entity.type
_entity.pdbx_description
1 polymer ?
#
loop_
_entity_poly.entity_id
_entity_poly.type
_entity_poly.pdbx_seq_one_letter_code
_entity_poly.pdbx_strand_id
1 'polypeptide(L)'
;MLPAAVRRWLHRPKRSDPRLLSQFFYADERVTQVVTEINCLDVETDPQQYLTLLNQLHLSQAELLAIIEQIMEECIPKERHGRDYVIKFPEDLLVDNLRNHMLFAAECLMARTYIDVEEADGVRLRPLAKDLLCSLEVVRMVLREQSLNQPGPYSETIRRALIRFDVLFAEFELSYVSSLVSVKSPEEIYRQQEIVVLFCETVARALKLGYLTQEMIDGYEPQLMFTIPRLAIISGLLIYPDGPLNLERRPEEISRVFSPFYVLLRKIRDLLRVLSKEELYKLEKRVLNECTADSQPCRNRECACPSVPRPFVQASDSAQRGMFTDIPLNSRWLELRGRYRNIEDMIHTLFVCISGVADQLQTNFASDLRSILKSVFKIVTSQVEELEVTDTGQLDLRVAPTAPFLTDCALCSSSREGVRREDTLVPPDWVPDSTSSHCMACHVSFTFLRRRHHCRSCGKIFCSRCSSHLAALPHFRHLKPVRICTHCYTTHLPSTNKNASCL
;
A
#
# COMPACT_ATOMS: atom_id res chain seq x y z
N MET A 1 11.71 24.13 -55.42
CA MET A 1 11.34 23.47 -54.15
C MET A 1 12.23 22.26 -53.96
N LEU A 2 12.94 22.14 -52.84
CA LEU A 2 13.79 20.97 -52.57
C LEU A 2 12.92 19.71 -52.38
N PRO A 3 13.35 18.54 -52.90
CA PRO A 3 12.66 17.26 -52.70
C PRO A 3 12.42 17.01 -51.20
N ALA A 4 11.30 16.35 -50.86
CA ALA A 4 10.94 16.07 -49.46
C ALA A 4 12.07 15.35 -48.69
N ALA A 5 12.81 14.46 -49.37
CA ALA A 5 13.97 13.77 -48.80
C ALA A 5 15.13 14.73 -48.45
N VAL A 6 15.39 15.75 -49.28
CA VAL A 6 16.46 16.72 -49.06
C VAL A 6 16.10 17.69 -47.93
N ARG A 7 14.82 18.06 -47.79
CA ARG A 7 14.33 18.84 -46.63
C ARG A 7 14.44 18.06 -45.31
N ARG A 8 14.06 16.78 -45.30
CA ARG A 8 14.22 15.89 -44.14
C ARG A 8 15.67 15.73 -43.71
N TRP A 9 16.60 15.69 -44.68
CA TRP A 9 18.04 15.63 -44.39
C TRP A 9 18.57 16.96 -43.80
N LEU A 10 18.13 18.10 -44.35
CA LEU A 10 18.53 19.43 -43.89
C LEU A 10 17.99 19.80 -42.50
N HIS A 11 16.86 19.22 -42.08
CA HIS A 11 16.21 19.53 -40.79
C HIS A 11 16.44 18.44 -39.74
N ARG A 12 17.41 17.54 -39.98
CA ARG A 12 17.79 16.53 -39.00
C ARG A 12 18.33 17.23 -37.74
N PRO A 13 17.82 16.89 -36.53
CA PRO A 13 18.37 17.44 -35.29
C PRO A 13 19.83 17.04 -35.11
N LYS A 14 20.57 17.72 -34.23
CA LYS A 14 21.96 17.36 -33.91
C LYS A 14 21.96 16.27 -32.83
N ARG A 15 22.82 15.26 -32.95
CA ARG A 15 23.00 14.20 -31.93
C ARG A 15 23.32 14.73 -30.53
N SER A 16 23.96 15.89 -30.44
CA SER A 16 24.31 16.54 -29.17
C SER A 16 23.22 17.46 -28.61
N ASP A 17 22.07 17.60 -29.27
CA ASP A 17 20.97 18.43 -28.78
C ASP A 17 20.25 17.71 -27.62
N PRO A 18 20.23 18.28 -26.40
CA PRO A 18 19.65 17.64 -25.22
C PRO A 18 18.12 17.62 -25.22
N ARG A 19 17.44 18.28 -26.18
CA ARG A 19 15.96 18.31 -26.21
C ARG A 19 15.35 16.93 -26.41
N LEU A 20 14.22 16.66 -25.74
CA LEU A 20 13.51 15.38 -25.84
C LEU A 20 13.12 15.00 -27.27
N LEU A 21 12.68 15.95 -28.11
CA LEU A 21 12.36 15.69 -29.53
C LEU A 21 13.59 15.23 -30.34
N SER A 22 14.79 15.69 -30.00
CA SER A 22 16.04 15.25 -30.62
C SER A 22 16.41 13.84 -30.15
N GLN A 23 16.35 13.60 -28.84
CA GLN A 23 16.58 12.28 -28.25
C GLN A 23 15.61 11.24 -28.84
N PHE A 24 14.32 11.58 -28.89
CA PHE A 24 13.27 10.77 -29.49
C PHE A 24 13.60 10.40 -30.93
N PHE A 25 14.01 11.37 -31.76
CA PHE A 25 14.32 11.13 -33.17
C PHE A 25 15.38 10.02 -33.35
N TYR A 26 16.45 10.03 -32.54
CA TYR A 26 17.50 9.03 -32.64
C TYR A 26 17.13 7.69 -32.00
N ALA A 27 16.36 7.68 -30.91
CA ALA A 27 15.85 6.44 -30.32
C ALA A 27 14.89 5.72 -31.30
N ASP A 28 14.01 6.48 -31.95
CA ASP A 28 13.06 5.97 -32.93
C ASP A 28 13.74 5.50 -34.24
N GLU A 29 14.80 6.19 -34.69
CA GLU A 29 15.66 5.74 -35.79
C GLU A 29 16.33 4.40 -35.45
N ARG A 30 16.80 4.24 -34.22
CA ARG A 30 17.42 2.98 -33.75
C ARG A 30 16.44 1.82 -33.74
N VAL A 31 15.22 2.01 -33.20
CA VAL A 31 14.17 0.98 -33.25
C VAL A 31 13.86 0.59 -34.71
N THR A 32 13.70 1.58 -35.58
CA THR A 32 13.42 1.33 -37.01
C THR A 32 14.55 0.57 -37.70
N GLN A 33 15.80 0.91 -37.38
CA GLN A 33 16.98 0.21 -37.89
C GLN A 33 16.99 -1.26 -37.45
N VAL A 34 16.88 -1.54 -36.15
CA VAL A 34 16.93 -2.91 -35.62
C VAL A 34 15.78 -3.75 -36.18
N VAL A 35 14.56 -3.21 -36.28
CA VAL A 35 13.42 -3.92 -36.91
C VAL A 35 13.71 -4.26 -38.38
N THR A 36 14.36 -3.34 -39.11
CA THR A 36 14.73 -3.60 -40.51
C THR A 36 15.78 -4.70 -40.60
N GLU A 37 16.78 -4.69 -39.72
CA GLU A 37 17.81 -5.74 -39.65
C GLU A 37 17.20 -7.11 -39.33
N ILE A 38 16.25 -7.18 -38.39
CA ILE A 38 15.51 -8.41 -38.07
C ILE A 38 14.74 -8.92 -39.29
N ASN A 39 14.00 -8.05 -39.98
CA ASN A 39 13.20 -8.44 -41.15
C ASN A 39 14.04 -8.90 -42.35
N CYS A 40 15.31 -8.49 -42.41
CA CYS A 40 16.25 -8.91 -43.44
C CYS A 40 17.04 -10.18 -43.06
N LEU A 41 16.91 -10.67 -41.82
CA LEU A 41 17.62 -11.84 -41.34
C LEU A 41 16.84 -13.12 -41.66
N ASP A 42 17.54 -14.12 -42.19
CA ASP A 42 17.02 -15.47 -42.29
C ASP A 42 17.30 -16.24 -40.98
N VAL A 43 16.25 -16.42 -40.18
CA VAL A 43 16.32 -17.03 -38.83
C VAL A 43 16.83 -18.47 -38.88
N GLU A 44 16.61 -19.19 -39.98
CA GLU A 44 17.10 -20.58 -40.12
C GLU A 44 18.62 -20.64 -40.29
N THR A 45 19.22 -19.56 -40.80
CA THR A 45 20.67 -19.50 -41.08
C THR A 45 21.50 -18.97 -39.91
N ASP A 46 20.96 -18.03 -39.12
CA ASP A 46 21.66 -17.46 -37.97
C ASP A 46 20.72 -17.14 -36.79
N PRO A 47 20.35 -18.16 -36.00
CA PRO A 47 19.45 -17.97 -34.85
C PRO A 47 20.11 -17.16 -33.71
N GLN A 48 21.44 -17.14 -33.62
CA GLN A 48 22.15 -16.38 -32.58
C GLN A 48 22.11 -14.88 -32.86
N GLN A 49 22.27 -14.49 -34.12
CA GLN A 49 22.10 -13.10 -34.55
C GLN A 49 20.66 -12.62 -34.35
N TYR A 50 19.66 -13.47 -34.61
CA TYR A 50 18.25 -13.16 -34.35
C TYR A 50 18.00 -12.83 -32.87
N LEU A 51 18.49 -13.65 -31.95
CA LEU A 51 18.37 -13.41 -30.51
C LEU A 51 19.08 -12.13 -30.06
N THR A 52 20.24 -11.84 -30.65
CA THR A 52 20.98 -10.60 -30.37
C THR A 52 20.21 -9.37 -30.82
N LEU A 53 19.66 -9.39 -32.04
CA LEU A 53 18.85 -8.30 -32.57
C LEU A 53 17.54 -8.13 -31.79
N LEU A 54 16.91 -9.22 -31.35
CA LEU A 54 15.72 -9.18 -30.51
C LEU A 54 16.00 -8.49 -29.17
N ASN A 55 17.13 -8.80 -28.53
CA ASN A 55 17.56 -8.11 -27.30
C ASN A 55 17.85 -6.62 -27.56
N GLN A 56 18.52 -6.29 -28.67
CA GLN A 56 18.75 -4.89 -29.07
C GLN A 56 17.45 -4.14 -29.34
N LEU A 57 16.44 -4.81 -29.91
CA LEU A 57 15.13 -4.24 -30.14
C LEU A 57 14.47 -3.89 -28.80
N HIS A 58 14.47 -4.82 -27.84
CA HIS A 58 13.90 -4.57 -26.51
C HIS A 58 14.57 -3.40 -25.79
N LEU A 59 15.90 -3.32 -25.83
CA LEU A 59 16.64 -2.20 -25.22
C LEU A 59 16.31 -0.87 -25.92
N SER A 60 16.21 -0.88 -27.24
CA SER A 60 15.88 0.32 -28.02
C SER A 60 14.44 0.78 -27.80
N GLN A 61 13.49 -0.15 -27.67
CA GLN A 61 12.09 0.13 -27.33
C GLN A 61 11.96 0.68 -25.91
N ALA A 62 12.71 0.15 -24.95
CA ALA A 62 12.74 0.65 -23.58
C ALA A 62 13.23 2.12 -23.52
N GLU A 63 14.31 2.43 -24.22
CA GLU A 63 14.81 3.82 -24.34
C GLU A 63 13.78 4.74 -25.01
N LEU A 64 13.15 4.27 -26.10
CA LEU A 64 12.10 5.02 -26.79
C LEU A 64 10.93 5.33 -25.87
N LEU A 65 10.46 4.34 -25.11
CA LEU A 65 9.33 4.48 -24.20
C LEU A 65 9.65 5.44 -23.05
N ALA A 66 10.86 5.35 -22.49
CA ALA A 66 11.33 6.27 -21.44
C ALA A 66 11.35 7.73 -21.93
N ILE A 67 11.76 7.98 -23.17
CA ILE A 67 11.71 9.32 -23.76
C ILE A 67 10.27 9.78 -23.99
N ILE A 68 9.39 8.90 -24.50
CA ILE A 68 7.96 9.23 -24.66
C ILE A 68 7.33 9.58 -23.30
N GLU A 69 7.71 8.90 -22.22
CA GLU A 69 7.25 9.21 -20.87
C GLU A 69 7.67 10.61 -20.41
N GLN A 70 8.93 10.98 -20.61
CA GLN A 70 9.41 12.33 -20.32
C GLN A 70 8.66 13.38 -21.16
N ILE A 71 8.40 13.08 -22.43
CA ILE A 71 7.59 13.96 -23.30
C ILE A 71 6.15 14.08 -22.76
N MET A 72 5.55 13.00 -22.26
CA MET A 72 4.22 13.04 -21.64
C MET A 72 4.21 13.86 -20.34
N GLU A 73 5.28 13.81 -19.55
CA GLU A 73 5.43 14.64 -18.34
C GLU A 73 5.49 16.13 -18.68
N GLU A 74 6.17 16.51 -19.76
CA GLU A 74 6.21 17.90 -20.24
C GLU A 74 4.90 18.33 -20.93
N CYS A 75 4.31 17.48 -21.77
CA CYS A 75 3.21 17.84 -22.68
C CYS A 75 1.82 17.71 -22.04
N ILE A 76 1.61 16.69 -21.21
CA ILE A 76 0.29 16.33 -20.64
C ILE A 76 0.32 16.04 -19.13
N PRO A 77 0.98 16.88 -18.29
CA PRO A 77 1.18 16.58 -16.87
C PRO A 77 -0.11 16.40 -16.05
N LYS A 78 -1.23 16.98 -16.50
CA LYS A 78 -2.53 16.95 -15.80
C LYS A 78 -3.56 16.03 -16.46
N GLU A 79 -3.24 15.47 -17.61
CA GLU A 79 -4.15 14.63 -18.42
C GLU A 79 -3.71 13.17 -18.49
N ARG A 80 -2.68 12.80 -17.71
CA ARG A 80 -2.28 11.41 -17.54
C ARG A 80 -3.44 10.60 -16.96
N HIS A 81 -3.66 9.42 -17.53
CA HIS A 81 -4.65 8.47 -17.04
C HIS A 81 -4.24 7.96 -15.65
N GLY A 82 -5.22 7.91 -14.75
CA GLY A 82 -5.02 7.43 -13.38
C GLY A 82 -4.60 5.96 -13.36
N ARG A 83 -3.58 5.66 -12.55
CA ARG A 83 -3.06 4.30 -12.37
C ARG A 83 -3.24 3.80 -10.94
N ASP A 84 -4.30 4.26 -10.28
CA ASP A 84 -4.62 3.86 -8.89
C ASP A 84 -4.82 2.34 -8.75
N TYR A 85 -5.13 1.64 -9.85
CA TYR A 85 -5.23 0.19 -9.89
C TYR A 85 -3.90 -0.52 -9.60
N VAL A 86 -2.75 0.14 -9.76
CA VAL A 86 -1.41 -0.44 -9.51
C VAL A 86 -1.25 -0.86 -8.04
N ILE A 87 -1.97 -0.21 -7.11
CA ILE A 87 -1.98 -0.63 -5.70
C ILE A 87 -2.53 -2.04 -5.49
N LYS A 88 -3.31 -2.55 -6.45
CA LYS A 88 -3.91 -3.87 -6.40
C LYS A 88 -2.99 -4.95 -6.96
N PHE A 89 -1.90 -4.58 -7.62
CA PHE A 89 -0.96 -5.53 -8.19
C PHE A 89 -0.04 -6.09 -7.09
N PRO A 90 0.34 -7.38 -7.18
CA PRO A 90 1.37 -7.95 -6.33
C PRO A 90 2.67 -7.14 -6.40
N GLU A 91 3.36 -6.99 -5.28
CA GLU A 91 4.63 -6.26 -5.22
C GLU A 91 5.69 -6.87 -6.15
N ASP A 92 5.67 -8.19 -6.32
CA ASP A 92 6.60 -8.92 -7.21
C ASP A 92 6.46 -8.54 -8.69
N LEU A 93 5.31 -7.97 -9.09
CA LEU A 93 5.10 -7.46 -10.45
C LEU A 93 5.49 -5.98 -10.61
N LEU A 94 5.68 -5.25 -9.50
CA LEU A 94 6.03 -3.83 -9.48
C LEU A 94 7.53 -3.60 -9.69
N VAL A 95 8.17 -4.42 -10.52
CA VAL A 95 9.59 -4.33 -10.86
C VAL A 95 9.83 -3.11 -11.75
N ASP A 96 11.03 -2.51 -11.64
CA ASP A 96 11.55 -1.63 -12.67
C ASP A 96 11.39 -2.32 -14.04
N ASN A 97 10.79 -1.62 -15.01
CA ASN A 97 10.45 -2.10 -16.36
C ASN A 97 9.07 -2.76 -16.58
N LEU A 98 8.10 -2.70 -15.65
CA LEU A 98 6.73 -3.20 -15.91
C LEU A 98 6.17 -2.73 -17.26
N ARG A 99 6.38 -1.46 -17.61
CA ARG A 99 5.92 -0.88 -18.88
C ARG A 99 6.58 -1.53 -20.11
N ASN A 100 7.87 -1.79 -20.05
CA ASN A 100 8.57 -2.49 -21.14
C ASN A 100 8.02 -3.92 -21.30
N HIS A 101 7.74 -4.61 -20.19
CA HIS A 101 7.09 -5.91 -20.21
C HIS A 101 5.68 -5.85 -20.81
N MET A 102 4.91 -4.78 -20.55
CA MET A 102 3.59 -4.61 -21.18
C MET A 102 3.70 -4.42 -22.69
N LEU A 103 4.68 -3.64 -23.16
CA LEU A 103 4.89 -3.44 -24.59
C LEU A 103 5.27 -4.78 -25.26
N PHE A 104 6.21 -5.51 -24.68
CA PHE A 104 6.60 -6.84 -25.16
C PHE A 104 5.43 -7.83 -25.17
N ALA A 105 4.62 -7.84 -24.11
CA ALA A 105 3.43 -8.67 -24.04
C ALA A 105 2.41 -8.35 -25.14
N ALA A 106 2.20 -7.06 -25.44
CA ALA A 106 1.33 -6.64 -26.53
C ALA A 106 1.86 -7.12 -27.90
N GLU A 107 3.16 -7.04 -28.14
CA GLU A 107 3.81 -7.52 -29.37
C GLU A 107 3.68 -9.03 -29.53
N CYS A 108 3.95 -9.79 -28.46
CA CYS A 108 3.76 -11.24 -28.47
C CYS A 108 2.30 -11.64 -28.73
N LEU A 109 1.32 -10.92 -28.16
CA LEU A 109 -0.11 -11.21 -28.38
C LEU A 109 -0.50 -11.02 -29.85
N MET A 110 0.11 -10.03 -30.50
CA MET A 110 -0.10 -9.75 -31.92
C MET A 110 0.64 -10.73 -32.83
N ALA A 111 1.84 -11.15 -32.46
CA ALA A 111 2.62 -12.16 -33.14
C ALA A 111 2.06 -13.59 -32.95
N ARG A 112 1.08 -13.77 -32.05
CA ARG A 112 0.54 -15.08 -31.62
C ARG A 112 1.63 -16.02 -31.12
N THR A 113 2.69 -15.45 -30.56
CA THR A 113 3.72 -16.23 -29.87
C THR A 113 3.18 -16.68 -28.51
N TYR A 114 3.79 -17.72 -27.95
CA TYR A 114 3.34 -18.26 -26.66
C TYR A 114 3.53 -17.20 -25.56
N ILE A 115 2.45 -16.92 -24.84
CA ILE A 115 2.42 -16.13 -23.62
C ILE A 115 1.67 -16.96 -22.59
N ASP A 116 2.12 -16.90 -21.34
CA ASP A 116 1.51 -17.58 -20.20
C ASP A 116 0.18 -16.91 -19.80
N VAL A 117 -0.79 -16.92 -20.70
CA VAL A 117 -2.13 -16.34 -20.56
C VAL A 117 -3.14 -17.36 -21.08
N GLU A 118 -4.24 -17.57 -20.34
CA GLU A 118 -5.31 -18.46 -20.79
C GLU A 118 -5.87 -18.04 -22.15
N GLU A 119 -6.28 -18.99 -22.99
CA GLU A 119 -6.75 -18.68 -24.35
C GLU A 119 -7.95 -17.70 -24.35
N ALA A 120 -8.87 -17.87 -23.39
CA ALA A 120 -10.01 -16.99 -23.20
C ALA A 120 -9.59 -15.53 -22.87
N ASP A 121 -8.54 -15.37 -22.08
CA ASP A 121 -7.97 -14.08 -21.72
C ASP A 121 -7.22 -13.46 -22.91
N GLY A 122 -6.47 -14.28 -23.65
CA GLY A 122 -5.82 -13.90 -24.89
C GLY A 122 -6.79 -13.35 -25.94
N VAL A 123 -8.00 -13.93 -26.06
CA VAL A 123 -9.07 -13.41 -26.94
C VAL A 123 -9.46 -11.98 -26.56
N ARG A 124 -9.56 -11.67 -25.26
CA ARG A 124 -9.92 -10.33 -24.78
C ARG A 124 -8.78 -9.32 -24.88
N LEU A 125 -7.54 -9.77 -24.70
CA LEU A 125 -6.35 -8.90 -24.67
C LEU A 125 -5.86 -8.50 -26.07
N ARG A 126 -6.02 -9.37 -27.08
CA ARG A 126 -5.59 -9.07 -28.46
C ARG A 126 -6.12 -7.74 -29.05
N PRO A 127 -7.42 -7.38 -28.94
CA PRO A 127 -7.87 -6.08 -29.43
C PRO A 127 -7.20 -4.90 -28.70
N LEU A 128 -7.01 -5.01 -27.38
CA LEU A 128 -6.32 -3.98 -26.58
C LEU A 128 -4.84 -3.85 -26.97
N ALA A 129 -4.15 -4.97 -27.15
CA ALA A 129 -2.76 -5.00 -27.63
C ALA A 129 -2.62 -4.34 -29.01
N LYS A 130 -3.55 -4.65 -29.93
CA LYS A 130 -3.58 -4.03 -31.25
C LYS A 130 -3.77 -2.51 -31.16
N ASP A 131 -4.74 -2.05 -30.39
CA ASP A 131 -5.04 -0.62 -30.24
C ASP A 131 -3.87 0.13 -29.60
N LEU A 132 -3.22 -0.46 -28.59
CA LEU A 132 -2.02 0.07 -27.96
C LEU A 132 -0.87 0.24 -28.97
N LEU A 133 -0.51 -0.81 -29.71
CA LEU A 133 0.59 -0.75 -30.69
C LEU A 133 0.28 0.21 -31.85
N CYS A 134 -0.96 0.23 -32.34
CA CYS A 134 -1.38 1.22 -33.33
C CYS A 134 -1.27 2.66 -32.79
N SER A 135 -1.65 2.89 -31.53
CA SER A 135 -1.51 4.21 -30.91
C SER A 135 -0.05 4.62 -30.72
N LEU A 136 0.84 3.68 -30.38
CA LEU A 136 2.28 3.93 -30.30
C LEU A 136 2.84 4.36 -31.66
N GLU A 137 2.46 3.70 -32.75
CA GLU A 137 2.92 4.07 -34.09
C GLU A 137 2.44 5.48 -34.49
N VAL A 138 1.21 5.86 -34.11
CA VAL A 138 0.71 7.24 -34.31
C VAL A 138 1.57 8.24 -33.53
N VAL A 139 1.86 7.97 -32.25
CA VAL A 139 2.74 8.82 -31.42
C VAL A 139 4.12 8.97 -32.08
N ARG A 140 4.70 7.85 -32.54
CA ARG A 140 6.00 7.87 -33.21
C ARG A 140 6.01 8.74 -34.45
N MET A 141 4.99 8.59 -35.30
CA MET A 141 4.83 9.38 -36.52
C MET A 141 4.76 10.90 -36.23
N VAL A 142 3.91 11.32 -35.30
CA VAL A 142 3.69 12.76 -35.04
C VAL A 142 4.88 13.42 -34.34
N LEU A 143 5.56 12.69 -33.44
CA LEU A 143 6.78 13.18 -32.79
C LEU A 143 7.93 13.28 -33.80
N ARG A 144 8.12 12.27 -34.66
CA ARG A 144 9.13 12.29 -35.72
C ARG A 144 8.92 13.46 -36.68
N GLU A 145 7.67 13.73 -37.06
CA GLU A 145 7.33 14.87 -37.91
C GLU A 145 7.68 16.21 -37.26
N GLN A 146 7.37 16.40 -35.97
CA GLN A 146 7.72 17.63 -35.26
C GLN A 146 9.24 17.80 -35.08
N SER A 147 9.97 16.71 -34.81
CA SER A 147 11.43 16.73 -34.71
C SER A 147 12.13 17.24 -35.98
N LEU A 148 11.47 17.14 -37.14
CA LEU A 148 11.98 17.55 -38.45
C LEU A 148 11.50 18.93 -38.92
N ASN A 149 10.45 19.53 -38.34
CA ASN A 149 9.80 20.70 -38.93
C ASN A 149 10.11 22.04 -38.23
N GLN A 150 10.34 22.06 -36.91
CA GLN A 150 10.97 23.16 -36.15
C GLN A 150 10.89 22.90 -34.62
N PRO A 151 11.90 23.33 -33.83
CA PRO A 151 11.81 23.28 -32.38
C PRO A 151 10.80 24.30 -31.85
N GLY A 152 9.74 23.83 -31.19
CA GLY A 152 8.67 24.64 -30.60
C GLY A 152 7.85 23.86 -29.59
N PRO A 153 6.81 24.45 -28.97
CA PRO A 153 5.92 23.73 -28.07
C PRO A 153 5.24 22.56 -28.78
N TYR A 154 4.91 21.50 -28.05
CA TYR A 154 4.24 20.32 -28.60
C TYR A 154 2.89 20.71 -29.24
N SER A 155 2.63 20.19 -30.43
CA SER A 155 1.37 20.47 -31.14
C SER A 155 0.16 19.81 -30.47
N GLU A 156 -1.04 20.35 -30.71
CA GLU A 156 -2.29 19.74 -30.23
C GLU A 156 -2.50 18.32 -30.79
N THR A 157 -1.96 18.03 -31.97
CA THR A 157 -1.98 16.68 -32.55
C THR A 157 -1.14 15.70 -31.73
N ILE A 158 0.03 16.12 -31.27
CA ILE A 158 0.89 15.32 -30.38
C ILE A 158 0.24 15.13 -29.03
N ARG A 159 -0.28 16.20 -28.43
CA ARG A 159 -1.00 16.15 -27.16
C ARG A 159 -2.13 15.11 -27.19
N ARG A 160 -3.01 15.15 -28.21
CA ARG A 160 -4.09 14.16 -28.37
C ARG A 160 -3.58 12.74 -28.59
N ALA A 161 -2.51 12.56 -29.38
CA ALA A 161 -1.92 11.24 -29.61
C ALA A 161 -1.34 10.65 -28.31
N LEU A 162 -0.65 11.46 -27.51
CA LEU A 162 -0.07 11.06 -26.24
C LEU A 162 -1.15 10.71 -25.20
N ILE A 163 -2.22 11.50 -25.09
CA ILE A 163 -3.35 11.18 -24.19
C ILE A 163 -3.96 9.83 -24.57
N ARG A 164 -4.24 9.63 -25.86
CA ARG A 164 -4.81 8.37 -26.35
C ARG A 164 -3.90 7.18 -26.04
N PHE A 165 -2.59 7.33 -26.28
CA PHE A 165 -1.61 6.30 -25.96
C PHE A 165 -1.58 5.98 -24.47
N ASP A 166 -1.55 7.00 -23.59
CA ASP A 166 -1.48 6.80 -22.14
C ASP A 166 -2.73 6.08 -21.58
N VAL A 167 -3.92 6.37 -22.13
CA VAL A 167 -5.17 5.67 -21.80
C VAL A 167 -5.10 4.20 -22.22
N LEU A 168 -4.80 3.93 -23.49
CA LEU A 168 -4.76 2.56 -24.03
C LEU A 168 -3.68 1.72 -23.34
N PHE A 169 -2.55 2.34 -23.00
CA PHE A 169 -1.50 1.68 -22.23
C PHE A 169 -2.00 1.27 -20.85
N ALA A 170 -2.67 2.17 -20.13
CA ALA A 170 -3.21 1.89 -18.81
C ALA A 170 -4.30 0.80 -18.83
N GLU A 171 -5.18 0.83 -19.84
CA GLU A 171 -6.23 -0.19 -20.03
C GLU A 171 -5.63 -1.58 -20.31
N PHE A 172 -4.61 -1.64 -21.18
CA PHE A 172 -3.90 -2.87 -21.47
C PHE A 172 -3.13 -3.39 -20.24
N GLU A 173 -2.40 -2.52 -19.55
CA GLU A 173 -1.63 -2.83 -18.33
C GLU A 173 -2.53 -3.45 -17.25
N LEU A 174 -3.69 -2.83 -16.98
CA LEU A 174 -4.67 -3.37 -16.03
C LEU A 174 -5.23 -4.72 -16.47
N SER A 175 -5.66 -4.83 -17.73
CA SER A 175 -6.31 -6.04 -18.23
C SER A 175 -5.35 -7.22 -18.28
N TYR A 176 -4.10 -6.97 -18.70
CA TYR A 176 -3.06 -7.98 -18.82
C TYR A 176 -2.67 -8.52 -17.44
N VAL A 177 -2.34 -7.64 -16.50
CA VAL A 177 -1.96 -8.06 -15.14
C VAL A 177 -3.10 -8.78 -14.43
N SER A 178 -4.35 -8.34 -14.62
CA SER A 178 -5.52 -9.00 -14.04
C SER A 178 -5.80 -10.39 -14.62
N SER A 179 -5.25 -10.70 -15.79
CA SER A 179 -5.34 -12.04 -16.40
C SER A 179 -4.23 -12.98 -15.91
N LEU A 180 -3.10 -12.42 -15.45
CA LEU A 180 -1.98 -13.20 -14.91
C LEU A 180 -2.10 -13.47 -13.41
N VAL A 181 -2.65 -12.52 -12.65
CA VAL A 181 -2.74 -12.62 -11.20
C VAL A 181 -4.11 -12.19 -10.71
N SER A 182 -4.59 -12.86 -9.66
CA SER A 182 -5.78 -12.45 -8.93
C SER A 182 -5.55 -11.08 -8.30
N VAL A 183 -6.20 -10.07 -8.88
CA VAL A 183 -6.22 -8.70 -8.38
C VAL A 183 -7.31 -8.59 -7.33
N LYS A 184 -6.95 -8.04 -6.15
CA LYS A 184 -7.89 -7.91 -5.03
C LYS A 184 -9.06 -6.98 -5.37
N SER A 185 -10.27 -7.40 -4.99
CA SER A 185 -11.44 -6.54 -5.04
C SER A 185 -11.31 -5.36 -4.04
N PRO A 186 -12.04 -4.25 -4.24
CA PRO A 186 -12.09 -3.18 -3.24
C PRO A 186 -12.44 -3.71 -1.84
N GLU A 187 -13.41 -4.62 -1.75
CA GLU A 187 -13.85 -5.25 -0.51
C GLU A 187 -12.72 -6.06 0.14
N GLU A 188 -11.98 -6.85 -0.65
CA GLU A 188 -10.83 -7.62 -0.14
C GLU A 188 -9.74 -6.70 0.42
N ILE A 189 -9.49 -5.56 -0.23
CA ILE A 189 -8.54 -4.54 0.25
C ILE A 189 -9.03 -3.94 1.57
N TYR A 190 -10.32 -3.57 1.68
CA TYR A 190 -10.89 -3.06 2.92
C TYR A 190 -10.75 -4.07 4.06
N ARG A 191 -11.04 -5.36 3.80
CA ARG A 191 -10.88 -6.41 4.83
C ARG A 191 -9.43 -6.62 5.23
N GLN A 192 -8.48 -6.51 4.30
CA GLN A 192 -7.07 -6.53 4.64
C GLN A 192 -6.66 -5.32 5.50
N GLN A 193 -7.19 -4.12 5.21
CA GLN A 193 -6.95 -2.93 6.02
C GLN A 193 -7.49 -3.06 7.44
N GLU A 194 -8.68 -3.65 7.64
CA GLU A 194 -9.19 -3.96 8.98
C GLU A 194 -8.20 -4.85 9.76
N ILE A 195 -7.55 -5.82 9.09
CA ILE A 195 -6.52 -6.67 9.71
C ILE A 195 -5.26 -5.85 10.04
N VAL A 196 -4.82 -4.95 9.14
CA VAL A 196 -3.69 -4.05 9.40
C VAL A 196 -3.96 -3.19 10.65
N VAL A 197 -5.18 -2.64 10.79
CA VAL A 197 -5.58 -1.88 11.97
C VAL A 197 -5.50 -2.74 13.22
N LEU A 198 -6.08 -3.95 13.19
CA LEU A 198 -5.98 -4.89 14.32
C LEU A 198 -4.52 -5.15 14.72
N PHE A 199 -3.64 -5.41 13.74
CA PHE A 199 -2.23 -5.68 14.01
C PHE A 199 -1.52 -4.45 14.57
N CYS A 200 -1.79 -3.25 14.06
CA CYS A 200 -1.23 -2.00 14.59
C CYS A 200 -1.65 -1.78 16.05
N GLU A 201 -2.94 -1.95 16.36
CA GLU A 201 -3.48 -1.84 17.71
C GLU A 201 -2.90 -2.90 18.66
N THR A 202 -2.69 -4.13 18.15
CA THR A 202 -2.00 -5.20 18.88
C THR A 202 -0.55 -4.81 19.19
N VAL A 203 0.21 -4.29 18.23
CA VAL A 203 1.61 -3.89 18.46
C VAL A 203 1.67 -2.71 19.43
N ALA A 204 0.81 -1.70 19.27
CA ALA A 204 0.74 -0.56 20.18
C ALA A 204 0.45 -1.01 21.63
N ARG A 205 -0.48 -1.95 21.81
CA ARG A 205 -0.75 -2.57 23.12
C ARG A 205 0.46 -3.35 23.63
N ALA A 206 1.11 -4.14 22.79
CA ALA A 206 2.25 -4.96 23.17
C ALA A 206 3.45 -4.08 23.60
N LEU A 207 3.70 -2.96 22.92
CA LEU A 207 4.70 -1.95 23.33
C LEU A 207 4.35 -1.35 24.69
N LYS A 208 3.08 -0.96 24.91
CA LYS A 208 2.62 -0.39 26.18
C LYS A 208 2.73 -1.37 27.36
N LEU A 209 2.53 -2.65 27.10
CA LEU A 209 2.67 -3.72 28.11
C LEU A 209 4.12 -4.22 28.28
N GLY A 210 5.05 -3.72 27.47
CA GLY A 210 6.46 -4.15 27.48
C GLY A 210 6.66 -5.58 26.95
N TYR A 211 5.74 -6.09 26.14
CA TYR A 211 5.86 -7.39 25.47
C TYR A 211 6.78 -7.34 24.26
N LEU A 212 6.77 -6.20 23.56
CA LEU A 212 7.66 -5.88 22.46
C LEU A 212 8.40 -4.59 22.81
N THR A 213 9.60 -4.41 22.26
CA THR A 213 10.33 -3.13 22.31
C THR A 213 10.29 -2.45 20.95
N GLN A 214 10.46 -1.13 20.93
CA GLN A 214 10.54 -0.38 19.67
C GLN A 214 11.75 -0.82 18.85
N GLU A 215 12.86 -1.17 19.51
CA GLU A 215 14.07 -1.71 18.87
C GLU A 215 13.78 -3.00 18.09
N MET A 216 12.95 -3.90 18.61
CA MET A 216 12.55 -5.10 17.88
C MET A 216 11.82 -4.75 16.57
N ILE A 217 10.92 -3.76 16.63
CA ILE A 217 10.14 -3.31 15.47
C ILE A 217 11.03 -2.64 14.43
N ASP A 218 11.89 -1.72 14.87
CA ASP A 218 12.77 -0.95 13.99
C ASP A 218 13.88 -1.82 13.38
N GLY A 219 14.35 -2.82 14.14
CA GLY A 219 15.31 -3.84 13.68
C GLY A 219 14.68 -4.93 12.82
N TYR A 220 13.36 -4.92 12.59
CA TYR A 220 12.65 -5.97 11.85
C TYR A 220 12.95 -7.39 12.36
N GLU A 221 12.98 -7.56 13.69
CA GLU A 221 13.33 -8.82 14.33
C GLU A 221 12.51 -10.00 13.79
N PRO A 222 13.13 -11.11 13.34
CA PRO A 222 12.43 -12.21 12.65
C PRO A 222 11.28 -12.82 13.46
N GLN A 223 11.41 -12.86 14.79
CA GLN A 223 10.38 -13.36 15.71
C GLN A 223 9.06 -12.57 15.66
N LEU A 224 9.07 -11.34 15.15
CA LEU A 224 7.86 -10.52 14.97
C LEU A 224 6.89 -11.13 13.97
N MET A 225 7.39 -11.92 13.01
CA MET A 225 6.54 -12.62 12.05
C MET A 225 5.62 -13.63 12.73
N PHE A 226 6.02 -14.20 13.88
CA PHE A 226 5.26 -15.19 14.65
C PHE A 226 4.49 -14.55 15.80
N THR A 227 5.13 -13.67 16.54
CA THR A 227 4.55 -13.08 17.76
C THR A 227 3.39 -12.14 17.46
N ILE A 228 3.49 -11.29 16.43
CA ILE A 228 2.44 -10.32 16.08
C ILE A 228 1.14 -11.02 15.67
N PRO A 229 1.13 -11.99 14.72
CA PRO A 229 -0.12 -12.66 14.34
C PRO A 229 -0.77 -13.41 15.51
N ARG A 230 0.01 -14.06 16.37
CA ARG A 230 -0.54 -14.79 17.52
C ARG A 230 -1.16 -13.84 18.57
N LEU A 231 -0.49 -12.73 18.88
CA LEU A 231 -1.05 -11.69 19.74
C LEU A 231 -2.28 -11.01 19.10
N ALA A 232 -2.30 -10.88 17.78
CA ALA A 232 -3.41 -10.28 17.05
C ALA A 232 -4.66 -11.16 17.11
N ILE A 233 -4.50 -12.49 17.07
CA ILE A 233 -5.61 -13.44 17.29
C ILE A 233 -6.21 -13.26 18.69
N ILE A 234 -5.37 -13.16 19.73
CA ILE A 234 -5.85 -12.92 21.11
C ILE A 234 -6.58 -11.56 21.19
N SER A 235 -5.94 -10.50 20.67
CA SER A 235 -6.48 -9.14 20.72
C SER A 235 -7.79 -9.01 19.96
N GLY A 236 -7.89 -9.60 18.77
CA GLY A 236 -9.09 -9.50 17.94
C GLY A 236 -10.27 -10.32 18.47
N LEU A 237 -10.02 -11.44 19.18
CA LEU A 237 -11.09 -12.25 19.76
C LEU A 237 -11.59 -11.73 21.12
N LEU A 238 -10.75 -11.02 21.89
CA LEU A 238 -11.09 -10.54 23.24
C LEU A 238 -11.25 -9.02 23.36
N ILE A 239 -10.35 -8.25 22.76
CA ILE A 239 -10.21 -6.81 23.03
C ILE A 239 -10.98 -6.00 21.99
N TYR A 240 -10.94 -6.44 20.72
CA TYR A 240 -11.58 -5.76 19.59
C TYR A 240 -12.67 -6.64 18.95
N PRO A 241 -13.76 -6.97 19.67
CA PRO A 241 -14.78 -7.91 19.20
C PRO A 241 -15.53 -7.42 17.95
N ASP A 242 -15.56 -6.12 17.69
CA ASP A 242 -16.18 -5.52 16.50
C ASP A 242 -15.25 -5.47 15.28
N GLY A 243 -13.99 -5.87 15.44
CA GLY A 243 -12.94 -5.81 14.43
C GLY A 243 -12.99 -6.95 13.38
N PRO A 244 -11.88 -7.21 12.67
CA PRO A 244 -11.84 -8.19 11.57
C PRO A 244 -12.05 -9.64 12.02
N LEU A 245 -11.94 -9.93 13.32
CA LEU A 245 -12.22 -11.23 13.93
C LEU A 245 -13.59 -11.28 14.63
N ASN A 246 -14.54 -10.44 14.19
CA ASN A 246 -15.91 -10.49 14.68
C ASN A 246 -16.63 -11.77 14.22
N LEU A 247 -16.68 -12.77 15.09
CA LEU A 247 -17.32 -14.07 14.86
C LEU A 247 -18.85 -14.09 15.08
N GLU A 248 -19.48 -12.92 15.20
CA GLU A 248 -20.94 -12.79 15.08
C GLU A 248 -21.38 -12.61 13.62
N ARG A 249 -20.45 -12.17 12.75
CA ARG A 249 -20.64 -12.10 11.30
C ARG A 249 -20.53 -13.50 10.68
N ARG A 250 -21.13 -13.70 9.50
CA ARG A 250 -21.04 -14.99 8.80
C ARG A 250 -19.60 -15.26 8.31
N PRO A 251 -19.18 -16.52 8.11
CA PRO A 251 -17.84 -16.85 7.62
C PRO A 251 -17.48 -16.19 6.29
N GLU A 252 -18.47 -15.94 5.43
CA GLU A 252 -18.31 -15.29 4.12
C GLU A 252 -18.08 -13.77 4.25
N GLU A 253 -18.44 -13.19 5.40
CA GLU A 253 -18.30 -11.76 5.69
C GLU A 253 -16.97 -11.44 6.41
N ILE A 254 -16.14 -12.45 6.69
CA ILE A 254 -14.82 -12.30 7.28
C ILE A 254 -13.75 -12.41 6.18
N SER A 255 -12.58 -11.79 6.40
CA SER A 255 -11.45 -11.91 5.47
C SER A 255 -11.15 -13.36 5.11
N ARG A 256 -10.84 -13.61 3.83
CA ARG A 256 -10.44 -14.92 3.28
C ARG A 256 -9.24 -15.52 4.03
N VAL A 257 -8.41 -14.68 4.65
CA VAL A 257 -7.27 -15.08 5.49
C VAL A 257 -7.74 -15.82 6.76
N PHE A 258 -8.86 -15.42 7.37
CA PHE A 258 -9.34 -15.98 8.64
C PHE A 258 -10.56 -16.90 8.49
N SER A 259 -11.32 -16.77 7.41
CA SER A 259 -12.54 -17.57 7.15
C SER A 259 -12.33 -19.09 7.27
N PRO A 260 -11.23 -19.70 6.77
CA PRO A 260 -10.96 -21.14 6.93
C PRO A 260 -10.86 -21.59 8.39
N PHE A 261 -10.52 -20.68 9.30
CA PHE A 261 -10.31 -20.96 10.73
C PHE A 261 -11.52 -20.62 11.60
N TYR A 262 -12.65 -20.20 11.01
CA TYR A 262 -13.82 -19.67 11.72
C TYR A 262 -14.25 -20.52 12.93
N VAL A 263 -14.41 -21.83 12.72
CA VAL A 263 -14.86 -22.76 13.76
C VAL A 263 -13.83 -22.88 14.88
N LEU A 264 -12.54 -22.89 14.55
CA LEU A 264 -11.45 -22.96 15.51
C LEU A 264 -11.31 -21.65 16.30
N LEU A 265 -11.37 -20.51 15.62
CA LEU A 265 -11.36 -19.18 16.25
C LEU A 265 -12.53 -19.02 17.24
N ARG A 266 -13.70 -19.57 16.92
CA ARG A 266 -14.86 -19.56 17.85
C ARG A 266 -14.59 -20.36 19.11
N LYS A 267 -13.96 -21.54 18.99
CA LYS A 267 -13.54 -22.35 20.14
C LYS A 267 -12.48 -21.63 20.98
N ILE A 268 -11.47 -21.03 20.33
CA ILE A 268 -10.43 -20.23 20.98
C ILE A 268 -11.07 -19.07 21.77
N ARG A 269 -11.97 -18.30 21.15
CA ARG A 269 -12.69 -17.19 21.80
C ARG A 269 -13.43 -17.62 23.05
N ASP A 270 -14.19 -18.72 22.97
CA ASP A 270 -14.98 -19.20 24.09
C ASP A 270 -14.10 -19.62 25.28
N LEU A 271 -12.93 -20.20 25.01
CA LEU A 271 -11.92 -20.53 26.03
C LEU A 271 -11.22 -19.28 26.58
N LEU A 272 -10.89 -18.31 25.72
CA LEU A 272 -10.27 -17.05 26.12
C LEU A 272 -11.16 -16.25 27.08
N ARG A 273 -12.49 -16.26 26.88
CA ARG A 273 -13.47 -15.53 27.72
C ARG A 273 -13.60 -16.10 29.14
N VAL A 274 -13.19 -17.34 29.38
CA VAL A 274 -13.24 -17.94 30.72
C VAL A 274 -11.95 -17.76 31.51
N LEU A 275 -10.89 -17.20 30.91
CA LEU A 275 -9.61 -16.96 31.58
C LEU A 275 -9.68 -15.77 32.56
N SER A 276 -8.97 -15.87 33.67
CA SER A 276 -8.66 -14.71 34.53
C SER A 276 -7.61 -13.80 33.87
N LYS A 277 -7.41 -12.60 34.43
CA LYS A 277 -6.39 -11.66 33.91
C LYS A 277 -4.98 -12.22 34.04
N GLU A 278 -4.71 -12.93 35.14
CA GLU A 278 -3.42 -13.58 35.43
C GLU A 278 -3.17 -14.76 34.47
N GLU A 279 -4.19 -15.55 34.19
CA GLU A 279 -4.12 -16.65 33.21
C GLU A 279 -3.92 -16.14 31.78
N LEU A 280 -4.60 -15.07 31.41
CA LEU A 280 -4.44 -14.42 30.12
C LEU A 280 -3.01 -13.88 29.97
N TYR A 281 -2.46 -13.24 31.01
CA TYR A 281 -1.07 -12.77 31.02
C TYR A 281 -0.07 -13.92 30.84
N LYS A 282 -0.30 -15.08 31.48
CA LYS A 282 0.51 -16.28 31.27
C LYS A 282 0.45 -16.77 29.82
N LEU A 283 -0.74 -16.81 29.22
CA LEU A 283 -0.92 -17.19 27.81
C LEU A 283 -0.20 -16.23 26.87
N GLU A 284 -0.36 -14.92 27.07
CA GLU A 284 0.30 -13.89 26.25
C GLU A 284 1.83 -14.01 26.31
N LYS A 285 2.39 -14.26 27.50
CA LYS A 285 3.83 -14.55 27.65
C LYS A 285 4.28 -15.81 26.92
N ARG A 286 3.47 -16.88 26.97
CA ARG A 286 3.77 -18.14 26.28
C ARG A 286 3.75 -18.00 24.76
N VAL A 287 2.89 -17.13 24.24
CA VAL A 287 2.80 -16.81 22.82
C VAL A 287 4.01 -16.01 22.32
N LEU A 288 4.64 -15.21 23.19
CA LEU A 288 5.85 -14.42 22.89
C LEU A 288 7.12 -15.27 22.90
N ASN A 289 7.29 -16.12 23.91
CA ASN A 289 8.51 -16.89 24.11
C ASN A 289 8.40 -18.23 23.38
N GLU A 290 8.81 -18.30 22.11
CA GLU A 290 8.94 -19.60 21.42
C GLU A 290 9.98 -20.54 22.09
N CYS A 291 10.83 -20.03 22.99
CA CYS A 291 11.95 -20.78 23.55
C CYS A 291 12.09 -20.61 25.07
N THR A 292 11.22 -21.25 25.85
CA THR A 292 11.62 -21.94 27.10
C THR A 292 10.75 -23.17 27.27
N ALA A 293 10.87 -24.14 26.35
CA ALA A 293 10.78 -25.51 26.81
C ALA A 293 12.01 -25.71 27.68
N ASP A 294 11.80 -25.96 28.97
CA ASP A 294 12.86 -26.43 29.86
C ASP A 294 13.69 -27.47 29.12
N SER A 295 14.99 -27.22 29.10
CA SER A 295 16.03 -28.21 28.93
C SER A 295 15.83 -29.32 29.96
N GLN A 296 14.99 -30.29 29.64
CA GLN A 296 14.94 -31.57 30.32
C GLN A 296 14.69 -32.65 29.26
N PRO A 297 15.70 -33.50 28.94
CA PRO A 297 15.51 -34.57 28.00
C PRO A 297 14.60 -35.61 28.66
N CYS A 298 13.33 -35.65 28.25
CA CYS A 298 12.46 -36.79 28.57
C CYS A 298 12.99 -38.02 27.83
N ARG A 299 13.99 -38.67 28.44
CA ARG A 299 14.19 -40.12 28.32
C ARG A 299 12.98 -40.78 28.97
N ASN A 300 11.99 -41.13 28.15
CA ASN A 300 11.39 -42.46 28.16
C ASN A 300 10.33 -42.55 27.06
N ARG A 301 10.37 -43.70 26.39
CA ARG A 301 9.46 -44.12 25.32
C ARG A 301 8.01 -44.09 25.81
N GLU A 302 7.09 -43.87 24.86
CA GLU A 302 5.62 -43.90 25.00
C GLU A 302 4.95 -42.57 25.40
N CYS A 303 4.99 -41.58 24.52
CA CYS A 303 3.94 -40.55 24.45
C CYS A 303 3.34 -40.61 23.04
N ALA A 304 2.21 -41.31 22.91
CA ALA A 304 1.42 -41.32 21.69
C ALA A 304 0.90 -39.89 21.44
N CYS A 305 1.30 -39.30 20.33
CA CYS A 305 0.70 -38.08 19.81
C CYS A 305 -0.82 -38.29 19.68
N PRO A 306 -1.68 -37.42 20.24
CA PRO A 306 -3.06 -37.35 19.76
C PRO A 306 -2.97 -36.77 18.35
N SER A 307 -3.19 -37.63 17.37
CA SER A 307 -3.36 -37.29 15.98
C SER A 307 -4.34 -36.12 15.84
N VAL A 308 -3.91 -35.12 15.06
CA VAL A 308 -4.79 -34.09 14.49
C VAL A 308 -6.01 -34.80 13.89
N PRO A 309 -7.25 -34.56 14.35
CA PRO A 309 -8.40 -35.16 13.71
C PRO A 309 -8.52 -34.60 12.29
N ARG A 310 -8.43 -35.48 11.29
CA ARG A 310 -8.82 -35.20 9.91
C ARG A 310 -10.26 -34.65 9.87
N PRO A 311 -10.61 -33.80 8.90
CA PRO A 311 -11.92 -33.16 8.84
C PRO A 311 -12.99 -34.22 8.64
N PHE A 312 -13.83 -34.43 9.65
CA PHE A 312 -14.99 -35.31 9.53
C PHE A 312 -16.09 -34.57 8.78
N VAL A 313 -16.25 -34.92 7.51
CA VAL A 313 -17.40 -34.61 6.66
C VAL A 313 -18.41 -35.76 6.83
N GLN A 314 -19.71 -35.39 6.91
CA GLN A 314 -20.93 -36.22 7.10
C GLN A 314 -21.22 -36.62 8.56
N ALA A 315 -22.45 -36.49 9.08
CA ALA A 315 -23.75 -36.51 8.43
C ALA A 315 -24.79 -35.60 9.13
N SER A 316 -25.80 -35.24 8.33
CA SER A 316 -27.16 -34.81 8.66
C SER A 316 -27.64 -34.99 10.11
N ASP A 317 -28.21 -33.93 10.69
CA ASP A 317 -29.62 -34.04 11.03
C ASP A 317 -30.35 -32.69 11.09
N SER A 318 -31.61 -32.83 10.77
CA SER A 318 -32.63 -31.82 10.56
C SER A 318 -33.13 -31.16 11.85
N ALA A 319 -33.64 -29.93 11.67
CA ALA A 319 -34.66 -29.29 12.50
C ALA A 319 -34.46 -29.25 14.03
N GLN A 320 -34.05 -28.09 14.53
CA GLN A 320 -34.82 -27.40 15.59
C GLN A 320 -34.42 -25.93 15.70
N ARG A 321 -35.29 -25.08 15.14
CA ARG A 321 -35.56 -23.74 15.70
C ARG A 321 -36.06 -23.96 17.13
N GLY A 322 -35.38 -23.40 18.12
CA GLY A 322 -35.85 -23.42 19.50
C GLY A 322 -34.88 -22.74 20.44
N MET A 323 -35.22 -21.50 20.80
CA MET A 323 -34.87 -20.80 22.06
C MET A 323 -33.54 -21.16 22.72
N PHE A 324 -32.50 -20.36 22.46
CA PHE A 324 -31.46 -20.17 23.47
C PHE A 324 -31.97 -19.13 24.48
N THR A 325 -32.65 -19.62 25.51
CA THR A 325 -32.87 -18.89 26.75
C THR A 325 -31.53 -18.62 27.42
N ASP A 326 -31.36 -17.42 27.97
CA ASP A 326 -30.22 -16.97 28.75
C ASP A 326 -29.77 -18.00 29.80
N ILE A 327 -28.68 -18.72 29.53
CA ILE A 327 -27.99 -19.56 30.52
C ILE A 327 -26.99 -18.64 31.25
N PRO A 328 -27.01 -18.57 32.60
CA PRO A 328 -26.10 -17.72 33.36
C PRO A 328 -24.63 -18.03 33.05
N LEU A 329 -23.80 -17.00 32.88
CA LEU A 329 -22.35 -17.08 32.58
C LEU A 329 -21.59 -18.13 33.42
N ASN A 330 -22.06 -18.39 34.65
CA ASN A 330 -21.41 -19.27 35.61
C ASN A 330 -21.46 -20.77 35.21
N SER A 331 -22.53 -21.24 34.56
CA SER A 331 -22.66 -22.64 34.16
C SER A 331 -21.78 -22.99 32.96
N ARG A 332 -21.74 -22.11 31.95
CA ARG A 332 -20.87 -22.29 30.77
C ARG A 332 -19.39 -22.16 31.11
N TRP A 333 -19.05 -21.27 32.06
CA TRP A 333 -17.70 -21.12 32.59
C TRP A 333 -17.20 -22.42 33.24
N LEU A 334 -18.03 -23.04 34.08
CA LEU A 334 -17.68 -24.29 34.78
C LEU A 334 -17.58 -25.47 33.80
N GLU A 335 -18.48 -25.55 32.83
CA GLU A 335 -18.49 -26.61 31.81
C GLU A 335 -17.23 -26.55 30.93
N LEU A 336 -16.84 -25.35 30.46
CA LEU A 336 -15.67 -25.19 29.61
C LEU A 336 -14.37 -25.47 30.36
N ARG A 337 -14.24 -24.97 31.61
CA ARG A 337 -13.05 -25.22 32.42
C ARG A 337 -12.96 -26.68 32.87
N GLY A 338 -14.10 -27.35 33.10
CA GLY A 338 -14.18 -28.76 33.47
C GLY A 338 -13.73 -29.75 32.39
N ARG A 339 -13.60 -29.31 31.13
CA ARG A 339 -13.08 -30.15 30.03
C ARG A 339 -11.56 -30.36 30.10
N TYR A 340 -10.86 -29.63 30.96
CA TYR A 340 -9.41 -29.68 31.12
C TYR A 340 -9.05 -30.19 32.51
N ARG A 341 -7.96 -30.96 32.62
CA ARG A 341 -7.52 -31.51 33.91
C ARG A 341 -7.06 -30.42 34.85
N ASN A 342 -6.41 -29.39 34.30
CA ASN A 342 -5.91 -28.24 35.03
C ASN A 342 -5.84 -27.02 34.09
N ILE A 343 -5.47 -25.88 34.68
CA ILE A 343 -5.42 -24.58 33.99
C ILE A 343 -4.28 -24.47 32.98
N GLU A 344 -3.16 -25.14 33.27
CA GLU A 344 -1.97 -25.13 32.41
C GLU A 344 -2.22 -25.95 31.14
N ASP A 345 -3.00 -27.04 31.23
CA ASP A 345 -3.46 -27.82 30.07
C ASP A 345 -4.35 -26.96 29.15
N MET A 346 -5.23 -26.13 29.73
CA MET A 346 -6.09 -25.22 28.98
C MET A 346 -5.28 -24.10 28.31
N ILE A 347 -4.34 -23.47 29.04
CA ILE A 347 -3.42 -22.46 28.50
C ILE A 347 -2.54 -23.06 27.40
N HIS A 348 -2.01 -24.27 27.59
CA HIS A 348 -1.22 -24.98 26.58
C HIS A 348 -2.06 -25.25 25.33
N THR A 349 -3.29 -25.75 25.50
CA THR A 349 -4.19 -26.01 24.37
C THR A 349 -4.49 -24.72 23.59
N LEU A 350 -4.77 -23.63 24.29
CA LEU A 350 -4.97 -22.31 23.69
C LEU A 350 -3.74 -21.85 22.90
N PHE A 351 -2.54 -21.98 23.49
CA PHE A 351 -1.28 -21.68 22.82
C PHE A 351 -1.13 -22.50 21.53
N VAL A 352 -1.29 -23.83 21.58
CA VAL A 352 -1.17 -24.70 20.41
C VAL A 352 -2.18 -24.32 19.31
N CYS A 353 -3.43 -24.04 19.68
CA CYS A 353 -4.44 -23.64 18.71
C CYS A 353 -4.15 -22.27 18.08
N ILE A 354 -3.74 -21.27 18.87
CA ILE A 354 -3.41 -19.93 18.39
C ILE A 354 -2.18 -19.97 17.49
N SER A 355 -1.11 -20.66 17.92
CA SER A 355 0.10 -20.86 17.14
C SER A 355 -0.22 -21.61 15.85
N GLY A 356 -0.98 -22.69 15.91
CA GLY A 356 -1.36 -23.46 14.72
C GLY A 356 -2.18 -22.65 13.70
N VAL A 357 -3.05 -21.73 14.13
CA VAL A 357 -3.71 -20.79 13.21
C VAL A 357 -2.69 -19.83 12.61
N ALA A 358 -1.89 -19.16 13.44
CA ALA A 358 -0.90 -18.19 12.98
C ALA A 358 0.12 -18.78 11.99
N ASP A 359 0.61 -19.99 12.25
CA ASP A 359 1.56 -20.69 11.38
C ASP A 359 0.91 -21.08 10.04
N GLN A 360 -0.37 -21.46 10.04
CA GLN A 360 -1.13 -21.69 8.81
C GLN A 360 -1.42 -20.40 8.04
N LEU A 361 -1.56 -19.24 8.71
CA LEU A 361 -1.62 -17.94 8.03
C LEU A 361 -0.32 -17.65 7.29
N GLN A 362 0.82 -17.87 7.94
CA GLN A 362 2.13 -17.66 7.32
C GLN A 362 2.38 -18.59 6.14
N THR A 363 1.87 -19.83 6.19
CA THR A 363 2.09 -20.83 5.15
C THR A 363 1.12 -20.65 3.97
N ASN A 364 -0.18 -20.57 4.25
CA ASN A 364 -1.23 -20.56 3.21
C ASN A 364 -1.52 -19.16 2.66
N PHE A 365 -1.20 -18.11 3.41
CA PHE A 365 -1.48 -16.71 3.07
C PHE A 365 -0.23 -15.84 3.20
N ALA A 366 0.93 -16.40 2.85
CA ALA A 366 2.24 -15.76 3.03
C ALA A 366 2.32 -14.35 2.42
N SER A 367 1.81 -14.17 1.20
CA SER A 367 1.83 -12.88 0.49
C SER A 367 0.97 -11.83 1.20
N ASP A 368 -0.25 -12.19 1.58
CA ASP A 368 -1.15 -11.31 2.33
C ASP A 368 -0.54 -10.91 3.68
N LEU A 369 0.01 -11.89 4.41
CA LEU A 369 0.58 -11.65 5.72
C LEU A 369 1.83 -10.77 5.65
N ARG A 370 2.71 -10.98 4.66
CA ARG A 370 3.86 -10.09 4.41
C ARG A 370 3.40 -8.67 4.10
N SER A 371 2.38 -8.51 3.24
CA SER A 371 1.81 -7.21 2.89
C SER A 371 1.20 -6.50 4.12
N ILE A 372 0.49 -7.24 4.98
CA ILE A 372 -0.05 -6.75 6.25
C ILE A 372 1.08 -6.31 7.17
N LEU A 373 2.07 -7.17 7.45
CA LEU A 373 3.17 -6.87 8.36
C LEU A 373 4.04 -5.73 7.85
N LYS A 374 4.32 -5.64 6.55
CA LYS A 374 5.03 -4.51 5.94
C LYS A 374 4.28 -3.19 6.17
N SER A 375 2.95 -3.20 6.02
CA SER A 375 2.11 -2.05 6.31
C SER A 375 2.16 -1.67 7.79
N VAL A 376 2.07 -2.66 8.68
CA VAL A 376 2.17 -2.47 10.13
C VAL A 376 3.52 -1.88 10.51
N PHE A 377 4.63 -2.46 10.05
CA PHE A 377 5.96 -1.92 10.33
C PHE A 377 6.12 -0.52 9.77
N LYS A 378 5.69 -0.25 8.54
CA LYS A 378 5.73 1.12 7.99
C LYS A 378 4.94 2.15 8.83
N ILE A 379 3.90 1.71 9.53
CA ILE A 379 3.08 2.56 10.40
C ILE A 379 3.71 2.71 11.79
N VAL A 380 4.32 1.64 12.31
CA VAL A 380 4.74 1.50 13.72
C VAL A 380 6.25 1.70 13.93
N THR A 381 7.10 1.50 12.93
CA THR A 381 8.52 1.84 13.04
C THR A 381 8.64 3.30 13.44
N SER A 382 9.60 3.58 14.31
CA SER A 382 9.89 4.94 14.71
C SER A 382 10.05 5.76 13.42
N GLN A 383 9.43 6.93 13.39
CA GLN A 383 9.71 7.91 12.35
C GLN A 383 11.18 8.31 12.57
N VAL A 384 12.12 7.54 12.03
CA VAL A 384 13.54 7.86 12.09
C VAL A 384 13.71 9.14 11.29
N GLU A 385 13.84 10.25 12.02
CA GLU A 385 14.55 11.43 11.57
C GLU A 385 15.91 10.96 11.06
N GLU A 386 16.17 11.19 9.77
CA GLU A 386 17.52 11.07 9.21
C GLU A 386 18.46 11.96 10.02
N LEU A 387 19.30 11.35 10.84
CA LEU A 387 20.43 12.00 11.48
C LEU A 387 21.50 12.27 10.41
N GLU A 388 21.53 13.48 9.87
CA GLU A 388 22.70 13.98 9.15
C GLU A 388 23.78 14.40 10.15
N VAL A 389 24.98 13.81 10.01
CA VAL A 389 26.19 14.25 10.69
C VAL A 389 26.64 15.56 10.03
N THR A 390 26.72 16.65 10.80
CA THR A 390 27.39 17.87 10.35
C THR A 390 28.82 17.93 10.90
N ASP A 391 29.73 18.47 10.08
CA ASP A 391 31.19 18.43 10.18
C ASP A 391 31.80 19.31 11.31
N THR A 392 31.09 19.49 12.40
CA THR A 392 31.56 20.28 13.55
C THR A 392 31.16 19.57 14.83
N GLY A 393 32.04 18.70 15.34
CA GLY A 393 31.79 17.83 16.48
C GLY A 393 31.39 18.54 17.77
N GLN A 394 30.08 18.77 17.95
CA GLN A 394 29.50 19.21 19.21
C GLN A 394 28.17 18.50 19.46
N LEU A 395 28.13 17.69 20.53
CA LEU A 395 26.96 16.97 21.02
C LEU A 395 26.10 17.91 21.87
N ASP A 396 24.97 18.36 21.33
CA ASP A 396 23.92 19.03 22.12
C ASP A 396 22.75 18.06 22.32
N LEU A 397 22.57 17.61 23.57
CA LEU A 397 21.46 16.78 24.00
C LEU A 397 20.18 17.63 24.08
N ARG A 398 19.31 17.57 23.07
CA ARG A 398 17.95 18.14 23.18
C ARG A 398 16.95 17.05 23.52
N VAL A 399 16.60 16.99 24.81
CA VAL A 399 15.40 16.31 25.31
C VAL A 399 14.18 16.92 24.62
N ALA A 400 13.39 16.08 23.95
CA ALA A 400 12.16 16.49 23.29
C ALA A 400 11.20 17.18 24.30
N PRO A 401 10.78 18.44 24.08
CA PRO A 401 9.70 19.02 24.83
C PRO A 401 8.38 18.42 24.35
N THR A 402 7.52 18.13 25.31
CA THR A 402 6.09 17.92 25.15
C THR A 402 5.48 18.96 24.18
N ALA A 403 4.84 18.45 23.12
CA ALA A 403 4.10 19.16 22.06
C ALA A 403 4.90 20.19 21.24
N PRO A 404 4.99 20.05 19.91
CA PRO A 404 5.71 21.03 19.09
C PRO A 404 4.94 22.36 19.10
N PHE A 405 5.54 23.37 19.73
CA PHE A 405 5.17 24.76 19.48
C PHE A 405 5.47 25.08 18.02
N LEU A 406 4.44 25.42 17.24
CA LEU A 406 4.61 26.02 15.93
C LEU A 406 5.18 27.44 16.15
N THR A 407 6.47 27.62 15.87
CA THR A 407 7.06 28.96 15.77
C THR A 407 6.27 29.78 14.74
N ASP A 408 5.88 31.00 15.12
CA ASP A 408 5.06 31.94 14.34
C ASP A 408 3.58 31.55 14.10
N CYS A 409 2.91 30.82 14.99
CA CYS A 409 1.45 30.68 14.90
C CYS A 409 0.78 32.02 15.22
N ALA A 410 0.13 32.66 14.24
CA ALA A 410 -0.54 33.96 14.40
C ALA A 410 -1.51 34.01 15.59
N LEU A 411 -2.16 32.88 15.92
CA LEU A 411 -3.08 32.73 17.05
C LEU A 411 -2.38 32.51 18.41
N CYS A 412 -1.14 32.03 18.41
CA CYS A 412 -0.33 31.92 19.63
C CYS A 412 0.30 33.27 19.99
N SER A 413 0.64 34.09 19.00
CA SER A 413 1.19 35.43 19.19
C SER A 413 0.17 36.40 19.82
N SER A 414 -1.12 36.25 19.51
CA SER A 414 -2.20 37.07 20.09
C SER A 414 -2.57 36.69 21.53
N SER A 415 -2.02 35.59 22.07
CA SER A 415 -2.35 35.10 23.43
C SER A 415 -1.45 35.71 24.53
N ARG A 416 -0.43 36.51 24.16
CA ARG A 416 0.50 37.13 25.13
C ARG A 416 0.09 38.53 25.61
N GLU A 417 -0.89 39.16 24.95
CA GLU A 417 -1.46 40.44 25.39
C GLU A 417 -2.96 40.24 25.64
N GLY A 418 -3.34 40.21 26.92
CA GLY A 418 -4.70 39.92 27.37
C GLY A 418 -5.73 40.96 26.93
N VAL A 419 -6.17 40.91 25.68
CA VAL A 419 -7.28 41.71 25.17
C VAL A 419 -8.44 40.78 24.81
N ARG A 420 -9.50 40.82 25.62
CA ARG A 420 -10.81 40.26 25.24
C ARG A 420 -11.31 41.03 24.02
N ARG A 421 -11.52 40.37 22.89
CA ARG A 421 -12.23 40.95 21.74
C ARG A 421 -13.24 39.97 21.16
N GLU A 422 -14.48 40.24 21.51
CA GLU A 422 -15.67 39.91 20.75
C GLU A 422 -15.71 40.89 19.57
N ASP A 423 -15.11 40.51 18.45
CA ASP A 423 -15.30 41.16 17.15
C ASP A 423 -14.75 40.25 16.05
N THR A 424 -15.51 40.12 14.96
CA THR A 424 -15.25 39.26 13.79
C THR A 424 -13.78 39.31 13.36
N LEU A 425 -13.01 38.27 13.69
CA LEU A 425 -11.60 38.18 13.30
C LEU A 425 -11.51 38.02 11.78
N VAL A 426 -10.60 38.77 11.15
CA VAL A 426 -10.29 38.60 9.73
C VAL A 426 -9.61 37.24 9.54
N PRO A 427 -10.04 36.40 8.57
CA PRO A 427 -9.38 35.12 8.30
C PRO A 427 -7.88 35.32 8.03
N PRO A 428 -7.01 34.43 8.53
CA PRO A 428 -5.58 34.55 8.30
C PRO A 428 -5.24 34.37 6.81
N ASP A 429 -4.31 35.17 6.32
CA ASP A 429 -3.78 35.01 4.98
C ASP A 429 -3.12 33.64 4.82
N TRP A 430 -3.39 33.00 3.69
CA TRP A 430 -2.77 31.73 3.37
C TRP A 430 -1.35 31.95 2.89
N VAL A 431 -0.43 31.20 3.49
CA VAL A 431 0.94 31.16 3.00
C VAL A 431 0.94 30.59 1.57
N PRO A 432 1.57 31.25 0.58
CA PRO A 432 1.58 30.77 -0.80
C PRO A 432 2.31 29.43 -0.93
N ASP A 433 1.81 28.52 -1.76
CA ASP A 433 2.38 27.16 -1.93
C ASP A 433 3.85 27.15 -2.37
N SER A 434 4.28 28.17 -3.11
CA SER A 434 5.67 28.33 -3.57
C SER A 434 6.65 28.65 -2.44
N THR A 435 6.17 29.17 -1.31
CA THR A 435 7.00 29.59 -0.19
C THR A 435 7.29 28.46 0.81
N SER A 436 6.72 27.27 0.61
CA SER A 436 6.95 26.13 1.49
C SER A 436 7.05 24.81 0.72
N SER A 437 8.25 24.23 0.75
CA SER A 437 8.56 22.90 0.23
C SER A 437 8.32 21.79 1.26
N HIS A 438 8.01 22.12 2.52
CA HIS A 438 7.91 21.17 3.64
C HIS A 438 6.70 21.48 4.55
N CYS A 439 6.14 20.47 5.20
CA CYS A 439 5.07 20.63 6.18
C CYS A 439 5.51 21.55 7.32
N MET A 440 4.74 22.59 7.63
CA MET A 440 5.10 23.56 8.68
C MET A 440 4.95 23.03 10.12
N ALA A 441 4.56 21.76 10.30
CA ALA A 441 4.50 21.11 11.62
C ALA A 441 5.53 19.99 11.77
N CYS A 442 5.55 19.03 10.83
CA CYS A 442 6.44 17.87 10.90
C CYS A 442 7.64 17.97 9.96
N HIS A 443 7.85 19.12 9.32
CA HIS A 443 8.96 19.45 8.41
C HIS A 443 9.19 18.47 7.24
N VAL A 444 8.27 17.54 7.00
CA VAL A 444 8.38 16.57 5.92
C VAL A 444 8.17 17.23 4.55
N SER A 445 8.99 16.90 3.55
CA SER A 445 8.88 17.48 2.22
C SER A 445 7.54 17.16 1.56
N PHE A 446 6.97 18.14 0.88
CA PHE A 446 5.84 17.94 0.00
C PHE A 446 6.33 17.29 -1.29
N THR A 447 5.61 16.27 -1.74
CA THR A 447 5.88 15.54 -2.97
C THR A 447 4.57 15.42 -3.75
N PHE A 448 4.61 14.82 -4.94
CA PHE A 448 3.39 14.57 -5.70
C PHE A 448 2.34 13.76 -4.92
N LEU A 449 2.79 12.78 -4.12
CA LEU A 449 1.95 11.94 -3.26
C LEU A 449 1.57 12.64 -1.94
N ARG A 450 2.42 13.54 -1.44
CA ARG A 450 2.19 14.28 -0.19
C ARG A 450 1.81 15.73 -0.50
N ARG A 451 0.52 15.94 -0.76
CA ARG A 451 -0.05 17.24 -1.14
C ARG A 451 -0.05 18.24 0.02
N ARG A 452 -0.02 19.53 -0.35
CA ARG A 452 -0.10 20.69 0.56
C ARG A 452 -1.55 20.91 1.02
N HIS A 453 -1.72 21.23 2.30
CA HIS A 453 -3.03 21.56 2.87
C HIS A 453 -2.95 22.77 3.81
N HIS A 454 -3.75 23.80 3.55
CA HIS A 454 -3.84 24.96 4.43
C HIS A 454 -4.72 24.71 5.64
N CYS A 455 -4.27 25.16 6.82
CA CYS A 455 -5.14 25.27 7.98
C CYS A 455 -6.01 26.53 7.86
N ARG A 456 -7.33 26.39 7.92
CA ARG A 456 -8.28 27.53 7.86
C ARG A 456 -8.28 28.40 9.12
N SER A 457 -7.58 27.96 10.18
CA SER A 457 -7.47 28.69 11.44
C SER A 457 -6.17 29.51 11.54
N CYS A 458 -5.05 29.07 10.94
CA CYS A 458 -3.76 29.78 11.04
C CYS A 458 -3.09 30.10 9.70
N GLY A 459 -3.68 29.72 8.56
CA GLY A 459 -3.18 30.05 7.22
C GLY A 459 -1.94 29.28 6.74
N LYS A 460 -1.30 28.50 7.61
CA LYS A 460 -0.07 27.74 7.32
C LYS A 460 -0.31 26.44 6.53
N ILE A 461 0.76 25.92 5.93
CA ILE A 461 0.75 24.74 5.04
C ILE A 461 1.20 23.47 5.77
N PHE A 462 0.40 22.41 5.67
CA PHE A 462 0.60 21.14 6.36
C PHE A 462 0.41 19.94 5.44
N CYS A 463 0.94 18.78 5.83
CA CYS A 463 0.57 17.51 5.22
C CYS A 463 -0.80 17.03 5.72
N SER A 464 -1.35 15.99 5.08
CA SER A 464 -2.69 15.46 5.40
C SER A 464 -2.81 15.03 6.86
N ARG A 465 -1.75 14.42 7.41
CA ARG A 465 -1.66 13.96 8.79
C ARG A 465 -1.66 15.10 9.80
N CYS A 466 -0.86 16.15 9.57
CA CYS A 466 -0.78 17.30 10.47
C CYS A 466 -1.99 18.25 10.38
N SER A 467 -2.92 17.98 9.45
CA SER A 467 -4.16 18.73 9.25
C SER A 467 -5.38 17.84 9.08
N SER A 468 -5.42 16.70 9.78
CA SER A 468 -6.48 15.70 9.66
C SER A 468 -7.81 16.10 10.29
N HIS A 469 -7.85 17.19 11.07
CA HIS A 469 -9.06 17.60 11.77
C HIS A 469 -9.93 18.55 10.94
N LEU A 470 -11.25 18.41 11.11
CA LEU A 470 -12.27 19.33 10.61
C LEU A 470 -12.96 20.00 11.80
N ALA A 471 -13.16 21.31 11.72
CA ALA A 471 -13.95 22.03 12.71
C ALA A 471 -14.62 23.25 12.09
N ALA A 472 -15.79 23.63 12.62
CA ALA A 472 -16.39 24.90 12.27
C ALA A 472 -15.59 26.04 12.91
N LEU A 473 -15.39 27.13 12.17
CA LEU A 473 -14.77 28.36 12.66
C LEU A 473 -15.77 29.52 12.51
N PRO A 474 -16.79 29.63 13.40
CA PRO A 474 -17.84 30.65 13.27
C PRO A 474 -17.28 32.08 13.27
N HIS A 475 -16.18 32.32 14.01
CA HIS A 475 -15.49 33.60 14.07
C HIS A 475 -14.86 34.02 12.72
N PHE A 476 -14.52 33.07 11.85
CA PHE A 476 -14.08 33.30 10.46
C PHE A 476 -15.22 33.07 9.45
N ARG A 477 -16.47 33.03 9.89
CA ARG A 477 -17.68 32.72 9.08
C ARG A 477 -17.66 31.37 8.38
N HIS A 478 -16.82 30.43 8.83
CA HIS A 478 -16.86 29.04 8.39
C HIS A 478 -17.83 28.25 9.27
N LEU A 479 -19.13 28.34 8.95
CA LEU A 479 -20.19 27.63 9.67
C LEU A 479 -20.16 26.11 9.42
N LYS A 480 -19.62 25.68 8.28
CA LYS A 480 -19.36 24.26 7.98
C LYS A 480 -17.97 23.85 8.46
N PRO A 481 -17.76 22.58 8.86
CA PRO A 481 -16.44 22.10 9.25
C PRO A 481 -15.40 22.29 8.14
N VAL A 482 -14.30 22.95 8.47
CA VAL A 482 -13.17 23.21 7.57
C VAL A 482 -11.88 22.62 8.14
N ARG A 483 -10.93 22.32 7.25
CA ARG A 483 -9.66 21.68 7.60
C ARG A 483 -8.79 22.57 8.49
N ILE A 484 -8.33 22.01 9.60
CA ILE A 484 -7.42 22.69 10.51
C ILE A 484 -6.27 21.79 10.97
N CYS A 485 -5.13 22.41 11.32
CA CYS A 485 -3.98 21.66 11.81
C CYS A 485 -4.23 21.11 13.22
N THR A 486 -3.52 20.04 13.57
CA THR A 486 -3.61 19.43 14.91
C THR A 486 -3.37 20.44 16.01
N HIS A 487 -2.40 21.33 15.85
CA HIS A 487 -2.11 22.40 16.82
C HIS A 487 -3.31 23.35 17.02
N CYS A 488 -3.95 23.82 15.95
CA CYS A 488 -5.12 24.70 16.08
C CYS A 488 -6.32 23.95 16.67
N TYR A 489 -6.49 22.68 16.31
CA TYR A 489 -7.54 21.83 16.86
C TYR A 489 -7.39 21.61 18.36
N THR A 490 -6.17 21.34 18.84
CA THR A 490 -5.93 21.09 20.27
C THR A 490 -5.96 22.36 21.09
N THR A 491 -5.37 23.44 20.58
CA THR A 491 -4.98 24.63 21.38
C THR A 491 -5.99 25.77 21.29
N HIS A 492 -6.64 25.97 20.14
CA HIS A 492 -7.47 27.17 19.89
C HIS A 492 -8.97 26.88 19.81
N LEU A 493 -9.38 25.61 19.74
CA LEU A 493 -10.79 25.25 19.72
C LEU A 493 -11.32 24.87 21.10
N PRO A 494 -12.46 25.44 21.53
CA PRO A 494 -13.19 24.96 22.69
C PRO A 494 -13.79 23.58 22.40
N SER A 495 -13.95 22.76 23.44
CA SER A 495 -14.44 21.38 23.35
C SER A 495 -15.80 21.24 22.65
N THR A 496 -16.62 22.29 22.64
CA THR A 496 -17.94 22.35 21.98
C THR A 496 -17.87 22.41 20.46
N ASN A 497 -16.76 22.90 19.87
CA ASN A 497 -16.57 22.99 18.42
C ASN A 497 -15.82 21.77 17.83
N LYS A 498 -15.45 20.82 18.69
CA LYS A 498 -14.75 19.59 18.35
C LYS A 498 -15.76 18.47 18.16
N ASN A 499 -16.55 18.49 17.09
CA ASN A 499 -17.36 17.36 16.63
C ASN A 499 -17.90 17.60 15.21
N ALA A 500 -17.23 17.02 14.23
CA ALA A 500 -17.78 16.63 12.94
C ALA A 500 -16.82 15.62 12.29
N SER A 501 -16.76 14.41 12.86
CA SER A 501 -16.26 13.23 12.16
C SER A 501 -17.14 13.02 10.93
N CYS A 502 -16.51 12.87 9.75
CA CYS A 502 -17.20 12.63 8.48
C CYS A 502 -18.19 11.47 8.59
N LEU A 503 -19.44 11.75 8.23
CA LEU A 503 -20.28 10.82 7.47
C LEU A 503 -19.70 10.66 6.06
#